data_AF-A0A7W1QUL3-F1
#
_entry.id   AF-A0A7W1QUL3-F1
#
_cell.length_a   1.000
_cell.length_b   1.000
_cell.length_c   1.000
_cell.angle_alpha   90.00
_cell.angle_beta   90.00
_cell.angle_gamma   90.00
#
_symmetry.space_group_name_H-M   'P 1'
#
loop_
_entity.id
_entity.type
_entity.pdbx_description
1 polymer ?
#
loop_
_entity_poly.entity_id
_entity_poly.type
_entity_poly.pdbx_seq_one_letter_code
_entity_poly.pdbx_strand_id
1 'polypeptide(L)' 'MKRRSACFALAALTLSVLAPAAALAQAFPTKAVKILVGFPPGGGLDFTTRLLVPFLSEALGQPV' A
#
# COMPACT_ATOMS: atom_id res chain seq x y z
N MET A 1 -20.99 41.84 11.28
CA MET A 1 -19.75 41.06 11.47
C MET A 1 -20.01 39.58 11.74
N LYS A 2 -20.96 39.20 12.62
CA LYS A 2 -21.28 37.79 12.98
C LYS A 2 -21.64 36.87 11.79
N ARG A 3 -22.34 37.36 10.76
CA ARG A 3 -22.72 36.58 9.56
C ARG A 3 -21.54 36.20 8.67
N ARG A 4 -20.52 37.08 8.56
CA ARG A 4 -19.30 36.80 7.79
C ARG A 4 -18.45 35.74 8.50
N SER A 5 -18.34 35.84 9.83
CA SER A 5 -17.67 34.83 10.65
C SER A 5 -18.35 33.46 10.57
N ALA A 6 -19.69 33.41 10.52
CA ALA A 6 -20.43 32.16 10.36
C ALA A 6 -20.18 31.50 8.99
N CYS A 7 -20.14 32.28 7.90
CA CYS A 7 -19.80 31.76 6.57
C CYS A 7 -18.35 31.23 6.51
N PHE A 8 -17.40 31.92 7.13
CA PHE A 8 -16.01 31.46 7.22
C PHE A 8 -15.87 30.17 8.03
N ALA A 9 -16.60 30.06 9.15
CA ALA A 9 -16.59 28.85 9.97
C ALA A 9 -17.17 27.64 9.23
N LEU A 10 -18.26 27.84 8.47
CA LEU A 10 -18.85 26.80 7.62
C LEU A 10 -17.90 26.36 6.51
N ALA A 11 -17.24 27.31 5.83
CA ALA A 11 -16.27 27.00 4.78
C ALA A 11 -15.07 26.20 5.31
N ALA A 12 -14.56 26.57 6.49
CA ALA A 12 -13.47 25.85 7.16
C ALA A 12 -13.88 24.42 7.55
N LEU A 13 -15.13 24.24 8.02
CA LEU A 13 -15.68 22.94 8.38
C LEU A 13 -15.86 22.03 7.14
N THR A 14 -16.28 22.58 6.01
CA THR A 14 -16.39 21.81 4.76
C THR A 14 -15.03 21.40 4.21
N LEU A 15 -14.00 22.24 4.37
CA LEU A 15 -12.65 21.91 3.92
C LEU A 15 -12.02 20.79 4.76
N SER A 16 -12.24 20.78 6.08
CA SER A 16 -11.70 19.76 6.97
C SER A 16 -12.35 18.39 6.79
N VAL A 17 -13.60 18.33 6.34
CA VAL A 17 -14.30 17.07 6.00
C VAL A 17 -13.82 16.47 4.68
N LEU A 18 -13.36 17.29 3.72
CA LEU A 18 -12.83 16.79 2.44
C LEU A 18 -11.34 16.40 2.49
N ALA A 19 -10.58 16.90 3.47
CA ALA A 19 -9.16 16.62 3.63
C ALA A 19 -8.77 15.12 3.70
N PRO A 20 -9.54 14.22 4.34
CA PRO A 20 -9.17 12.80 4.43
C PRO A 20 -9.38 12.01 3.13
N ALA A 21 -10.06 12.58 2.13
CA ALA A 21 -10.29 11.91 0.85
C ALA A 21 -8.99 11.72 0.03
N ALA A 22 -7.91 12.41 0.40
CA ALA A 22 -6.57 12.23 -0.17
C ALA A 22 -5.75 11.17 0.59
N ALA A 23 -6.33 10.01 0.89
CA ALA A 23 -5.55 8.85 1.27
C ALA A 23 -4.89 8.27 0.01
N LEU A 24 -3.65 8.68 -0.27
CA LEU A 24 -2.86 8.16 -1.40
C LEU A 24 -2.34 6.77 -1.03
N ALA A 25 -3.11 5.73 -1.36
CA ALA A 25 -2.63 4.36 -1.25
C ALA A 25 -1.38 4.18 -2.13
N GLN A 26 -0.36 3.53 -1.57
CA GLN A 26 0.88 3.25 -2.30
C GLN A 26 0.61 2.15 -3.33
N ALA A 27 1.17 2.26 -4.53
CA ALA A 27 1.17 1.16 -5.49
C ALA A 27 2.06 0.02 -4.94
N PHE A 28 1.47 -1.14 -4.69
CA PHE A 28 2.23 -2.32 -4.27
C PHE A 28 2.89 -2.99 -5.48
N PRO A 29 4.14 -3.49 -5.38
CA PRO A 29 5.05 -3.40 -4.25
C PRO A 29 5.98 -2.17 -4.34
N THR A 30 6.24 -1.53 -3.20
CA THR A 30 7.19 -0.38 -3.10
C THR A 30 8.60 -0.79 -2.68
N LYS A 31 8.80 -2.07 -2.32
CA LYS A 31 10.07 -2.64 -1.86
C LYS A 31 10.11 -4.14 -2.17
N ALA A 32 11.29 -4.72 -2.04
CA ALA A 32 11.47 -6.16 -2.18
C ALA A 32 10.48 -6.94 -1.30
N VAL A 33 9.79 -7.90 -1.91
CA VAL A 33 8.87 -8.82 -1.23
C VAL A 33 9.71 -9.92 -0.58
N LYS A 34 9.24 -10.48 0.54
CA LYS A 34 9.90 -11.61 1.20
C LYS A 34 8.91 -12.76 1.31
N ILE A 35 9.22 -13.89 0.71
CA ILE A 35 8.41 -15.10 0.85
C ILE A 35 8.90 -15.89 2.07
N LEU A 36 8.06 -16.02 3.09
CA LEU A 36 8.32 -16.93 4.20
C LEU A 36 7.83 -18.34 3.84
N VAL A 37 8.76 -19.26 3.67
CA VAL A 37 8.46 -20.69 3.55
C VAL A 37 8.48 -21.29 4.96
N GLY A 38 7.30 -21.67 5.48
CA GLY A 38 7.13 -22.21 6.83
C GLY A 38 7.64 -23.65 7.02
N PHE A 39 8.59 -24.09 6.17
CA PHE A 39 9.11 -25.45 6.13
C PHE A 39 10.63 -25.44 6.07
N PRO A 40 11.32 -26.52 6.46
CA PRO A 40 12.77 -26.60 6.36
C PRO A 40 13.29 -26.36 4.93
N PRO A 41 14.48 -25.76 4.79
CA PRO A 41 15.12 -25.56 3.49
C PRO A 41 15.38 -26.90 2.80
N GLY A 42 15.28 -26.92 1.46
CA GLY A 42 15.42 -28.15 0.67
C GLY A 42 14.18 -29.05 0.64
N GLY A 43 13.11 -28.73 1.38
CA GLY A 43 11.81 -29.38 1.24
C GLY A 43 11.10 -29.02 -0.07
N GLY A 44 10.09 -29.81 -0.44
CA GLY A 44 9.34 -29.60 -1.70
C GLY A 44 8.74 -28.19 -1.84
N LEU A 45 8.34 -27.56 -0.74
CA LEU A 45 7.84 -26.18 -0.74
C LEU A 45 8.94 -25.13 -0.94
N ASP A 46 10.13 -25.32 -0.36
CA ASP A 46 11.29 -24.45 -0.62
C ASP A 46 11.70 -24.55 -2.10
N PHE A 47 11.75 -25.77 -2.65
CA PHE A 47 12.04 -25.99 -4.06
C PHE A 47 11.02 -25.33 -4.99
N THR A 48 9.72 -25.58 -4.75
CA THR A 48 8.64 -25.00 -5.56
C THR A 48 8.65 -23.47 -5.48
N THR A 49 8.89 -22.90 -4.29
CA THR A 49 8.98 -21.45 -4.11
C THR A 49 10.13 -20.87 -4.92
N ARG A 50 11.32 -21.47 -4.88
CA ARG A 50 12.49 -21.02 -5.65
C ARG A 50 12.24 -21.02 -7.17
N LEU A 51 11.47 -21.99 -7.67
CA LEU A 51 11.08 -22.02 -9.08
C LEU A 51 10.10 -20.88 -9.44
N LEU A 52 9.27 -20.45 -8.49
CA LEU A 52 8.23 -19.44 -8.71
C LEU A 52 8.76 -18.00 -8.58
N VAL A 53 9.77 -17.76 -7.75
CA VAL A 53 10.42 -16.45 -7.51
C VAL A 53 10.71 -15.63 -8.79
N PRO A 54 11.36 -16.16 -9.85
CA PRO A 54 11.66 -15.36 -11.04
C PRO A 54 10.40 -14.83 -11.74
N PHE A 55 9.34 -15.65 -11.83
CA PHE A 55 8.07 -15.24 -12.42
C PHE A 55 7.35 -14.19 -11.59
N LEU A 56 7.40 -14.29 -10.26
CA LEU A 56 6.82 -13.27 -9.37
C LEU A 56 7.59 -11.95 -9.48
N SER A 57 8.91 -12.02 -9.55
CA SER A 57 9.76 -10.84 -9.72
C SER A 57 9.45 -10.11 -11.02
N GLU A 58 9.27 -10.86 -12.12
CA GLU A 58 8.87 -10.32 -13.43
C GLU A 58 7.46 -9.70 -13.38
N ALA A 59 6.49 -10.41 -12.81
CA ALA A 59 5.10 -9.94 -12.74
C ALA A 59 4.91 -8.73 -11.82
N LEU A 60 5.68 -8.65 -10.73
CA LEU A 60 5.57 -7.56 -9.74
C LEU A 60 6.52 -6.39 -10.02
N GLY A 61 7.51 -6.55 -10.92
CA GLY A 61 8.50 -5.53 -11.22
C GLY A 61 9.40 -5.16 -10.04
N GLN A 62 9.44 -6.01 -9.01
CA GLN A 62 10.24 -5.84 -7.79
C GLN A 62 10.88 -7.16 -7.41
N PRO A 63 12.07 -7.15 -6.76
CA PRO A 63 12.67 -8.36 -6.22
C PRO A 63 11.75 -9.05 -5.22
N VAL A 64 11.75 -10.39 -5.22
CA VAL A 64 10.92 -11.26 -4.36
C VAL A 64 11.79 -12.29 -3.65
#